data_AF-A0A1B6LXY5-F1
#
_entry.id   AF-A0A1B6LXY5-F1
#
_cell.length_a   1.000
_cell.length_b   1.000
_cell.length_c   1.000
_cell.angle_alpha   90.00
_cell.angle_beta   90.00
_cell.angle_gamma   90.00
#
_symmetry.space_group_name_H-M   'P 1'
#
loop_
_entity.id
_entity.type
_entity.pdbx_description
1 polymer ?
#
loop_
_entity_poly.entity_id
_entity_poly.type
_entity_poly.pdbx_seq_one_letter_code
_entity_poly.pdbx_strand_id
1 'polypeptide(L)'
;DMDELEAEAERRREEREAQRLEKLQEAKTLQEEDTQFLMPAESMDVERQNARYFMNALVALLPSLLSLRSSIQVDEALQEFASKYCQDQYAEKSSQVTIMNADGVYLATYSALLLNLKLIQQGYYENESKNVPLNETEFVQEVHDSGVLVYLSATWLSELYQLVRSVTVEGGGGQ
;
A
#
# COMPACT_ATOMS: atom_id res chain seq x y z
N ASP A 1 5.85 4.48 -67.57
CA ASP A 1 4.54 4.59 -66.91
C ASP A 1 4.65 5.30 -65.59
N MET A 2 3.86 6.36 -65.41
CA MET A 2 3.78 7.09 -64.13
C MET A 2 3.03 6.27 -63.08
N ASP A 3 2.03 5.50 -63.50
CA ASP A 3 1.19 4.67 -62.62
C ASP A 3 1.99 3.56 -61.92
N GLU A 4 3.01 3.00 -62.60
CA GLU A 4 3.87 1.96 -62.04
C GLU A 4 4.82 2.51 -60.96
N LEU A 5 5.31 3.74 -61.15
CA LEU A 5 6.12 4.46 -60.17
C LEU A 5 5.31 4.88 -58.93
N GLU A 6 4.05 5.29 -59.12
CA GLU A 6 3.14 5.64 -58.03
C GLU A 6 2.80 4.41 -57.18
N ALA A 7 2.49 3.27 -57.81
CA ALA A 7 2.24 2.02 -57.13
C ALA A 7 3.48 1.51 -56.36
N GLU A 8 4.69 1.71 -56.86
CA GLU A 8 5.91 1.35 -56.13
C GLU A 8 6.17 2.27 -54.93
N ALA A 9 5.88 3.57 -55.06
CA ALA A 9 6.01 4.53 -53.97
C ALA A 9 4.99 4.26 -52.84
N GLU A 10 3.77 3.86 -53.19
CA GLU A 10 2.72 3.50 -52.23
C GLU A 10 3.10 2.24 -51.44
N ARG A 11 3.54 1.16 -52.12
CA ARG A 11 4.03 -0.05 -51.45
C ARG A 11 5.17 0.24 -50.47
N ARG A 12 6.14 1.07 -50.88
CA ARG A 12 7.25 1.50 -50.00
C ARG A 12 6.79 2.34 -48.81
N ARG A 13 5.66 3.03 -48.91
CA ARG A 13 5.10 3.80 -47.79
C ARG A 13 4.38 2.87 -46.82
N GLU A 14 3.57 1.95 -47.33
CA GLU A 14 2.86 0.95 -46.54
C GLU A 14 3.83 0.06 -45.75
N GLU A 15 4.92 -0.41 -46.37
CA GLU A 15 5.95 -1.20 -45.69
C GLU A 15 6.61 -0.42 -44.54
N ARG A 16 6.86 0.89 -44.73
CA ARG A 16 7.42 1.75 -43.67
C ARG A 16 6.43 2.02 -42.55
N GLU A 17 5.15 2.16 -42.85
CA GLU A 17 4.10 2.32 -41.85
C GLU A 17 3.90 1.02 -41.06
N ALA A 18 3.91 -0.15 -41.72
CA ALA A 18 3.86 -1.46 -41.07
C ALA A 18 5.05 -1.69 -40.12
N GLN A 19 6.28 -1.40 -40.57
CA GLN A 19 7.48 -1.47 -39.71
C GLN A 19 7.43 -0.51 -38.52
N ARG A 20 6.78 0.66 -38.67
CA ARG A 20 6.59 1.59 -37.55
C ARG A 20 5.59 1.06 -36.53
N LEU A 21 4.49 0.47 -37.00
CA LEU A 21 3.48 -0.15 -36.13
C LEU A 21 4.05 -1.34 -35.36
N GLU A 22 4.84 -2.18 -36.01
CA GLU A 22 5.52 -3.32 -35.39
C GLU A 22 6.47 -2.86 -34.27
N LYS A 23 7.33 -1.86 -34.55
CA LYS A 23 8.23 -1.28 -33.54
C LYS A 23 7.49 -0.61 -32.37
N LEU A 24 6.32 -0.03 -32.62
CA LEU A 24 5.48 0.55 -31.57
C LEU A 24 4.82 -0.53 -30.72
N GLN A 25 4.40 -1.65 -31.31
CA GLN A 25 3.90 -2.80 -30.57
C GLN A 25 4.99 -3.44 -29.74
N GLU A 26 6.17 -3.67 -30.32
CA GLU A 26 7.34 -4.21 -29.61
C GLU A 26 7.77 -3.31 -28.44
N ALA A 27 7.82 -1.98 -28.64
CA ALA A 27 8.10 -1.04 -27.56
C ALA A 27 7.03 -1.04 -26.47
N LYS A 28 5.75 -1.24 -26.81
CA LYS A 28 4.67 -1.40 -25.84
C LYS A 28 4.79 -2.70 -25.05
N THR A 29 5.07 -3.81 -25.72
CA THR A 29 5.25 -5.12 -25.05
C THR A 29 6.43 -5.08 -24.09
N LEU A 30 7.54 -4.45 -24.49
CA LEU A 30 8.70 -4.24 -23.61
C LEU A 30 8.34 -3.37 -22.39
N GLN A 31 7.52 -2.32 -22.56
CA GLN A 31 7.05 -1.50 -21.44
C GLN A 31 6.07 -2.26 -20.52
N GLU A 32 5.20 -3.10 -21.07
CA GLU A 32 4.23 -3.88 -20.29
C GLU A 32 4.92 -5.01 -19.50
N GLU A 33 5.96 -5.65 -20.06
CA GLU A 33 6.74 -6.68 -19.35
C GLU A 33 7.63 -6.08 -18.24
N ASP A 34 8.20 -4.88 -18.44
CA ASP A 34 9.03 -4.21 -17.41
C ASP A 34 8.21 -3.58 -16.27
N THR A 35 6.93 -3.25 -16.48
CA THR A 35 6.11 -2.58 -15.45
C THR A 35 5.48 -3.56 -14.46
N GLN A 36 5.35 -4.85 -14.82
CA GLN A 36 4.70 -5.86 -13.98
C GLN A 36 5.69 -6.66 -13.09
N PHE A 37 7.01 -6.51 -13.29
CA PHE A 37 8.05 -7.25 -12.57
C PHE A 37 9.07 -6.27 -11.96
N LEU A 38 9.50 -6.54 -10.72
CA LEU A 38 10.61 -5.90 -9.98
C LEU A 38 10.29 -4.70 -9.07
N MET A 39 9.40 -4.91 -8.10
CA MET A 39 9.88 -4.67 -6.73
C MET A 39 10.78 -5.87 -6.38
N PRO A 40 12.08 -5.68 -6.10
CA PRO A 40 12.94 -6.77 -5.67
C PRO A 40 12.28 -7.48 -4.47
N ALA A 41 12.31 -8.82 -4.43
CA ALA A 41 11.73 -9.57 -3.30
C ALA A 41 12.28 -9.08 -1.94
N GLU A 42 13.56 -8.70 -1.91
CA GLU A 42 14.22 -8.07 -0.77
C GLU A 42 13.53 -6.76 -0.33
N SER A 43 13.00 -5.99 -1.27
CA SER A 43 12.27 -4.75 -0.98
C SER A 43 10.87 -5.02 -0.44
N MET A 44 10.19 -6.08 -0.90
CA MET A 44 8.91 -6.49 -0.32
C MET A 44 9.09 -6.99 1.12
N ASP A 45 10.16 -7.74 1.40
CA ASP A 45 10.46 -8.21 2.75
C ASP A 45 10.78 -7.04 3.70
N VAL A 46 11.49 -6.02 3.21
CA VAL A 46 11.73 -4.77 3.95
C VAL A 46 10.42 -4.05 4.25
N GLU A 47 9.52 -3.91 3.27
CA GLU A 47 8.22 -3.27 3.48
C GLU A 47 7.36 -4.03 4.49
N ARG A 48 7.29 -5.36 4.41
CA ARG A 48 6.57 -6.19 5.39
C ARG A 48 7.18 -6.07 6.78
N GLN A 49 8.52 -6.09 6.87
CA GLN A 49 9.20 -5.92 8.16
C GLN A 49 8.95 -4.54 8.76
N ASN A 50 8.94 -3.50 7.92
CA ASN A 50 8.61 -2.15 8.34
C ASN A 50 7.15 -2.06 8.84
N ALA A 51 6.19 -2.70 8.17
CA ALA A 51 4.79 -2.77 8.64
C ALA A 51 4.67 -3.47 10.02
N ARG A 52 5.47 -4.50 10.28
CA ARG A 52 5.54 -5.15 11.61
C ARG A 52 6.09 -4.20 12.68
N TYR A 53 7.14 -3.44 12.38
CA TYR A 53 7.66 -2.43 13.32
C TYR A 53 6.62 -1.34 13.60
N PHE A 54 5.93 -0.88 12.56
CA PHE A 54 4.82 0.06 12.70
C PHE A 54 3.72 -0.51 13.60
N MET A 55 3.31 -1.77 13.41
CA MET A 55 2.28 -2.39 14.23
C MET A 55 2.66 -2.43 15.71
N ASN A 56 3.92 -2.73 16.03
CA ASN A 56 4.40 -2.69 17.42
C ASN A 56 4.31 -1.27 18.01
N ALA A 57 4.69 -0.24 17.23
CA ALA A 57 4.56 1.16 17.64
C ALA A 57 3.09 1.55 17.85
N LEU A 58 2.19 1.08 16.98
CA LEU A 58 0.75 1.29 17.10
C LEU A 58 0.17 0.63 18.36
N VAL A 59 0.53 -0.62 18.65
CA VAL A 59 0.12 -1.32 19.87
C VAL A 59 0.60 -0.57 21.12
N ALA A 60 1.82 -0.04 21.11
CA ALA A 60 2.34 0.78 22.20
C ALA A 60 1.59 2.12 22.39
N LEU A 61 0.99 2.66 21.32
CA LEU A 61 0.17 3.87 21.36
C LEU A 61 -1.24 3.62 21.95
N LEU A 62 -1.80 2.41 21.79
CA LEU A 62 -3.18 2.10 22.17
C LEU A 62 -3.56 2.49 23.61
N PRO A 63 -2.77 2.19 24.66
CA PRO A 63 -3.12 2.56 26.04
C PRO A 63 -3.30 4.07 26.21
N SER A 64 -2.47 4.86 25.53
CA SER A 64 -2.55 6.32 25.56
C SER A 64 -3.85 6.79 24.89
N LEU A 65 -4.20 6.24 23.72
CA LEU A 65 -5.45 6.61 23.02
C LEU A 65 -6.70 6.27 23.85
N LEU A 66 -6.72 5.12 24.52
CA LEU A 66 -7.83 4.69 25.38
C LEU A 66 -8.02 5.58 26.61
N SER A 67 -7.01 6.36 27.00
CA SER A 67 -7.09 7.29 28.13
C SER A 67 -7.72 8.64 27.77
N LEU A 68 -7.80 8.97 26.48
CA LEU A 68 -8.31 10.25 25.97
C LEU A 68 -9.84 10.29 26.00
N ARG A 69 -10.42 11.49 26.20
CA ARG A 69 -11.87 11.66 26.38
C ARG A 69 -12.58 12.42 25.27
N SER A 70 -11.85 12.84 24.24
CA SER A 70 -12.38 13.59 23.11
C SER A 70 -11.81 13.07 21.80
N SER A 71 -12.65 13.01 20.78
CA SER A 71 -12.22 12.66 19.41
C SER A 71 -11.17 13.63 18.87
N ILE A 72 -11.17 14.89 19.31
CA ILE A 72 -10.16 15.88 18.93
C ILE A 72 -8.79 15.48 19.48
N GLN A 73 -8.72 15.10 20.76
CA GLN A 73 -7.46 14.69 21.39
C GLN A 73 -6.92 13.40 20.78
N VAL A 74 -7.81 12.45 20.44
CA VAL A 74 -7.43 11.22 19.74
C VAL A 74 -6.83 11.57 18.38
N ASP A 75 -7.49 12.44 17.62
CA ASP A 75 -7.01 12.86 16.31
C ASP A 75 -5.65 13.57 16.39
N GLU A 76 -5.47 14.51 17.32
CA GLU A 76 -4.19 15.17 17.58
C GLU A 76 -3.09 14.16 17.93
N ALA A 77 -3.37 13.18 18.78
CA ALA A 77 -2.42 12.14 19.14
C ALA A 77 -2.05 11.24 17.95
N LEU A 78 -2.99 10.94 17.05
CA LEU A 78 -2.71 10.18 15.84
C LEU A 78 -1.84 10.96 14.85
N GLN A 79 -2.12 12.26 14.66
CA GLN A 79 -1.31 13.13 13.80
C GLN A 79 0.12 13.30 14.34
N GLU A 80 0.25 13.49 15.67
CA GLU A 80 1.56 13.58 16.33
C GLU A 80 2.33 12.25 16.20
N PHE A 81 1.66 11.12 16.44
CA PHE A 81 2.25 9.80 16.25
C PHE A 81 2.75 9.59 14.82
N ALA A 82 1.94 9.90 13.81
CA ALA A 82 2.33 9.72 12.42
C ALA A 82 3.54 10.59 12.05
N SER A 83 3.55 11.84 12.49
CA SER A 83 4.65 12.77 12.26
C SER A 83 5.94 12.28 12.93
N LYS A 84 5.86 11.85 14.19
CA LYS A 84 7.01 11.36 14.95
C LYS A 84 7.54 10.05 14.38
N TYR A 85 6.66 9.11 14.03
CA TYR A 85 7.04 7.83 13.44
C TYR A 85 7.84 8.02 12.16
N CYS A 86 7.40 8.91 11.26
CA CYS A 86 8.17 9.25 10.07
C CYS A 86 9.54 9.84 10.43
N GLN A 87 9.60 10.81 11.36
CA GLN A 87 10.87 11.44 11.77
C GLN A 87 11.87 10.43 12.32
N ASP A 88 11.43 9.54 13.22
CA ASP A 88 12.27 8.50 13.81
C ASP A 88 12.78 7.56 12.71
N GLN A 89 11.93 7.20 11.75
CA GLN A 89 12.31 6.29 10.66
C GLN A 89 13.30 6.91 9.66
N TYR A 90 13.30 8.23 9.48
CA TYR A 90 14.32 8.94 8.70
C TYR A 90 15.62 9.18 9.49
N ALA A 91 15.53 9.30 10.82
CA ALA A 91 16.68 9.50 11.70
C ALA A 91 17.47 8.20 11.90
N GLU A 92 16.79 7.06 11.94
CA GLU A 92 17.42 5.74 11.92
C GLU A 92 18.03 5.47 10.54
N LYS A 93 19.34 5.71 10.40
CA LYS A 93 20.15 5.40 9.21
C LYS A 93 20.33 3.89 8.98
N SER A 94 19.26 3.10 9.11
CA SER A 94 19.26 1.70 8.70
C SER A 94 19.22 1.64 7.17
N SER A 95 19.88 0.65 6.57
CA SER A 95 19.88 0.46 5.11
C SER A 95 18.54 -0.06 4.55
N GLN A 96 17.47 -0.03 5.34
CA GLN A 96 16.16 -0.59 5.05
C GLN A 96 15.05 0.47 5.22
N VAL A 97 15.29 1.68 4.71
CA VAL A 97 14.31 2.78 4.79
C VAL A 97 13.17 2.53 3.81
N THR A 98 11.96 2.35 4.34
CA THR A 98 10.73 2.44 3.56
C THR A 98 10.35 3.92 3.43
N ILE A 99 10.08 4.38 2.21
CA ILE A 99 9.65 5.77 1.98
C ILE A 99 8.20 5.91 2.43
N MET A 100 7.93 6.87 3.31
CA MET A 100 6.59 7.13 3.84
C MET A 100 6.41 8.59 4.23
N ASN A 101 5.18 9.09 4.13
CA ASN A 101 4.80 10.42 4.60
C ASN A 101 3.83 10.33 5.79
N ALA A 102 3.79 11.39 6.58
CA ALA A 102 2.96 11.45 7.78
C ALA A 102 1.47 11.27 7.47
N ASP A 103 0.97 11.84 6.36
CA ASP A 103 -0.44 11.70 5.98
C ASP A 103 -0.79 10.24 5.66
N GLY A 104 0.11 9.54 4.96
CA GLY A 104 -0.03 8.11 4.69
C GLY A 104 -0.07 7.28 5.97
N VAL A 105 0.85 7.53 6.90
CA VAL A 105 0.92 6.85 8.20
C VAL A 105 -0.34 7.15 9.04
N TYR A 106 -0.82 8.39 9.04
CA TYR A 106 -2.05 8.78 9.72
C TYR A 106 -3.27 8.04 9.14
N LEU A 107 -3.44 8.03 7.82
CA LEU A 107 -4.54 7.34 7.14
C LEU A 107 -4.50 5.82 7.38
N ALA A 108 -3.32 5.21 7.30
CA ALA A 108 -3.13 3.80 7.60
C ALA A 108 -3.47 3.48 9.06
N THR A 109 -3.06 4.35 10.00
CA THR A 109 -3.38 4.20 11.43
C THR A 109 -4.89 4.26 11.66
N TYR A 110 -5.55 5.27 11.09
CA TYR A 110 -7.00 5.44 11.21
C TYR A 110 -7.75 4.23 10.64
N SER A 111 -7.37 3.80 9.44
CA SER A 111 -7.99 2.65 8.75
C SER A 111 -7.78 1.35 9.53
N ALA A 112 -6.58 1.12 10.07
CA ALA A 112 -6.27 -0.05 10.89
C ALA A 112 -7.10 -0.09 12.18
N LEU A 113 -7.21 1.03 12.90
CA LEU A 113 -8.03 1.11 14.11
C LEU A 113 -9.52 0.94 13.79
N LEU A 114 -10.01 1.53 12.70
CA LEU A 114 -11.38 1.39 12.24
C LEU A 114 -11.71 -0.05 11.88
N LEU A 115 -10.83 -0.73 11.14
CA LEU A 115 -10.96 -2.15 10.82
C LEU A 115 -11.02 -2.99 12.09
N ASN A 116 -10.11 -2.78 13.03
CA ASN A 116 -10.09 -3.48 14.31
C ASN A 116 -11.42 -3.30 15.07
N LEU A 117 -11.94 -2.08 15.16
CA LEU A 117 -13.22 -1.80 15.80
C LEU A 117 -14.39 -2.53 15.11
N LYS A 118 -14.43 -2.55 13.77
CA LYS A 118 -15.45 -3.28 13.00
C LYS A 118 -15.36 -4.80 13.27
N LEU A 119 -14.15 -5.36 13.35
CA LEU A 119 -13.91 -6.77 13.67
C LEU A 119 -14.40 -7.13 15.09
N ILE A 120 -14.11 -6.26 16.08
CA ILE A 120 -14.59 -6.42 17.45
C ILE A 120 -16.12 -6.39 17.51
N GLN A 121 -16.76 -5.41 16.86
CA GLN A 121 -18.23 -5.29 16.87
C GLN A 121 -18.94 -6.50 16.26
N GLN A 122 -18.31 -7.16 15.29
CA GLN A 122 -18.86 -8.37 14.68
C GLN A 122 -18.52 -9.63 15.48
N GLY A 123 -17.68 -9.53 16.52
CA GLY A 123 -17.18 -10.67 17.30
C GLY A 123 -16.37 -11.63 16.43
N TYR A 124 -15.55 -11.09 15.52
CA TYR A 124 -14.68 -11.87 14.63
C TYR A 124 -13.64 -12.67 15.44
N TYR A 125 -13.07 -12.07 16.50
CA TYR A 125 -12.07 -12.72 17.35
C TYR A 125 -12.62 -13.86 18.22
N GLU A 126 -13.94 -13.92 18.41
CA GLU A 126 -14.60 -15.03 19.12
C GLU A 126 -14.92 -16.20 18.19
N ASN A 127 -15.05 -15.93 16.89
CA ASN A 127 -15.41 -16.92 15.89
C ASN A 127 -14.91 -16.48 14.50
N GLU A 128 -13.74 -16.98 14.09
CA GLU A 128 -13.06 -16.63 12.82
C GLU A 128 -13.89 -16.95 11.56
N SER A 129 -14.99 -17.69 11.71
CA SER A 129 -15.92 -18.06 10.65
C SER A 129 -16.87 -16.92 10.22
N LYS A 130 -16.81 -15.75 10.86
CA LYS A 130 -17.63 -14.58 10.49
C LYS A 130 -17.00 -13.78 9.35
N ASN A 131 -17.85 -13.29 8.45
CA ASN A 131 -17.45 -12.48 7.29
C ASN A 131 -16.64 -11.25 7.73
N VAL A 132 -15.49 -11.03 7.10
CA VAL A 132 -14.67 -9.84 7.33
C VAL A 132 -15.37 -8.64 6.68
N PRO A 133 -15.55 -7.51 7.39
CA PRO A 133 -16.31 -6.37 6.88
C PRO A 133 -15.61 -5.60 5.75
N LEU A 134 -14.30 -5.82 5.58
CA LEU A 134 -13.46 -5.16 4.59
C LEU A 134 -12.39 -6.15 4.15
N ASN A 135 -12.32 -6.47 2.86
CA ASN A 135 -11.27 -7.34 2.34
C ASN A 135 -9.94 -6.57 2.18
N GLU A 136 -8.84 -7.30 1.99
CA GLU A 136 -7.50 -6.69 1.91
C GLU A 136 -7.40 -5.66 0.77
N THR A 137 -7.94 -5.99 -0.40
CA THR A 137 -7.91 -5.09 -1.57
C THR A 137 -8.67 -3.81 -1.29
N GLU A 138 -9.86 -3.90 -0.69
CA GLU A 138 -10.65 -2.74 -0.30
C GLU A 138 -9.92 -1.87 0.73
N PHE A 139 -9.21 -2.47 1.69
CA PHE A 139 -8.40 -1.74 2.67
C PHE A 139 -7.27 -0.93 2.01
N VAL A 140 -6.55 -1.54 1.06
CA VAL A 140 -5.47 -0.86 0.33
C VAL A 140 -6.04 0.30 -0.51
N GLN A 141 -7.14 0.04 -1.23
CA GLN A 141 -7.80 1.06 -2.05
C GLN A 141 -8.35 2.22 -1.20
N GLU A 142 -8.90 1.97 -0.01
CA GLU A 142 -9.41 3.03 0.88
C GLU A 142 -8.31 4.05 1.23
N VAL A 143 -7.06 3.59 1.40
CA VAL A 143 -5.92 4.47 1.69
C VAL A 143 -5.40 5.16 0.42
N HIS A 144 -5.23 4.42 -0.68
CA HIS A 144 -4.67 4.96 -1.93
C HIS A 144 -5.63 5.90 -2.68
N ASP A 145 -6.93 5.62 -2.66
CA ASP A 145 -7.96 6.42 -3.33
C ASP A 145 -8.54 7.52 -2.42
N SER A 146 -7.91 7.78 -1.29
CA SER A 146 -8.30 8.84 -0.34
C SER A 146 -8.20 10.27 -0.92
N GLY A 147 -7.55 10.42 -2.08
CA GLY A 147 -7.26 11.72 -2.70
C GLY A 147 -6.08 12.46 -2.07
N VAL A 148 -5.41 11.84 -1.08
CA VAL A 148 -4.20 12.34 -0.43
C VAL A 148 -2.99 11.62 -1.03
N LEU A 149 -1.87 12.34 -1.22
CA LEU A 149 -0.63 11.73 -1.69
C LEU A 149 -0.06 10.84 -0.58
N VAL A 150 0.00 9.52 -0.83
CA VAL A 150 0.51 8.52 0.11
C VAL A 150 1.66 7.77 -0.53
N TYR A 151 2.77 7.58 0.21
CA TYR A 151 3.95 6.84 -0.27
C TYR A 151 4.00 5.37 0.20
N LEU A 152 3.05 4.95 1.04
CA LEU A 152 2.97 3.57 1.51
C LEU A 152 2.64 2.62 0.34
N SER A 153 3.42 1.57 0.18
CA SER A 153 3.18 0.56 -0.84
C SER A 153 1.95 -0.30 -0.54
N ALA A 154 1.39 -0.92 -1.57
CA ALA A 154 0.32 -1.91 -1.40
C ALA A 154 0.78 -3.08 -0.53
N THR A 155 2.03 -3.55 -0.69
CA THR A 155 2.61 -4.63 0.13
C THR A 155 2.60 -4.30 1.62
N TRP A 156 2.99 -3.06 1.97
CA TRP A 156 3.03 -2.60 3.35
C TRP A 156 1.62 -2.54 3.96
N LEU A 157 0.64 -2.01 3.21
CA LEU A 157 -0.75 -1.92 3.64
C LEU A 157 -1.41 -3.30 3.77
N SER A 158 -1.15 -4.21 2.83
CA SER A 158 -1.58 -5.61 2.90
C SER A 158 -1.03 -6.31 4.14
N GLU A 159 0.26 -6.14 4.45
CA GLU A 159 0.85 -6.72 5.66
C GLU A 159 0.19 -6.15 6.93
N LEU A 160 -0.02 -4.82 6.99
CA LEU A 160 -0.72 -4.19 8.11
C LEU A 160 -2.13 -4.76 8.31
N TYR A 161 -2.89 -4.95 7.22
CA TYR A 161 -4.22 -5.56 7.27
C TYR A 161 -4.18 -6.97 7.88
N GLN A 162 -3.23 -7.80 7.47
CA GLN A 162 -3.07 -9.16 8.01
C GLN A 162 -2.70 -9.12 9.51
N LEU A 163 -1.82 -8.19 9.90
CA LEU A 163 -1.42 -8.00 11.30
C LEU A 163 -2.59 -7.57 12.19
N VAL A 164 -3.44 -6.63 11.74
CA VAL A 164 -4.62 -6.21 12.49
C VAL A 164 -5.59 -7.36 12.73
N ARG A 165 -5.71 -8.27 11.75
CA ARG A 165 -6.53 -9.48 11.89
C ARG A 165 -5.93 -10.52 12.83
N SER A 166 -4.60 -10.57 12.98
CA SER A 166 -3.93 -11.57 13.82
C SER A 166 -3.68 -11.09 15.27
N VAL A 167 -3.42 -9.80 15.49
CA VAL A 167 -2.90 -9.28 16.77
C VAL A 167 -3.84 -9.44 17.97
N THR A 168 -5.15 -9.48 17.79
CA THR A 168 -6.06 -9.67 18.94
C THR A 168 -6.13 -11.13 19.43
N VAL A 169 -5.62 -12.11 18.67
CA VAL A 169 -5.58 -13.52 19.12
C VAL A 169 -4.52 -13.75 20.19
N GLU A 170 -3.43 -12.98 20.20
CA GLU A 170 -2.32 -13.16 21.16
C GLU A 170 -2.39 -12.25 22.40
N GLY A 171 -3.36 -11.34 22.48
CA GLY A 171 -3.54 -10.43 23.63
C GLY A 171 -4.24 -11.04 24.85
N GLY A 172 -4.64 -12.32 24.81
CA GLY A 172 -5.44 -12.99 25.85
C GLY A 172 -4.78 -14.21 26.51
N GLY A 173 -3.49 -14.43 26.30
CA GLY A 173 -2.76 -15.62 26.77
C GLY A 173 -1.65 -15.35 27.78
N GLY A 174 -1.94 -14.61 28.85
CA GLY A 174 -1.04 -14.46 29.99
C GLY A 174 -1.45 -15.36 31.15
N GLN A 175 -0.75 -16.49 31.32
CA GLN A 175 -0.68 -17.25 32.57
C GLN A 175 0.11 -16.49 33.64
#